data_AF-W2QUN3-F1
#
_entry.id   AF-W2QUN3-F1
#
_cell.length_a   1.000
_cell.length_b   1.000
_cell.length_c   1.000
_cell.angle_alpha   90.00
_cell.angle_beta   90.00
_cell.angle_gamma   90.00
#
_symmetry.space_group_name_H-M   'P 1'
#
loop_
_entity.id
_entity.type
_entity.pdbx_description
1 polymer ?
#
loop_
_entity_poly.entity_id
_entity_poly.type
_entity_poly.pdbx_seq_one_letter_code
_entity_poly.pdbx_strand_id
1 'polypeptide(L)'
;MTLTPKTVRIADRYECQEDEIPRTLYRVQYDQSMSLRARANPVFTSRAHFKSAVEDHLVWGNREPSPFVSTFAHRQHAMNWANSQCQRAEQVSLLELDASQLDRIFSVRDLVNYRNVHTNLPESMYEDEYLVLGKIRRRSIVERIVVSPRYELEDLAQAFNGLAV
;
A
#
# COMPACT_ATOMS: atom_id res chain seq x y z
N MET A 1 -16.66 8.31 -7.17
CA MET A 1 -15.88 9.55 -7.36
C MET A 1 -15.59 9.63 -8.84
N THR A 2 -15.87 10.77 -9.46
CA THR A 2 -15.67 10.96 -10.89
C THR A 2 -14.38 11.74 -11.08
N LEU A 3 -13.40 11.16 -11.78
CA LEU A 3 -12.15 11.85 -12.10
C LEU A 3 -12.42 12.91 -13.16
N THR A 4 -11.71 14.04 -13.10
CA THR A 4 -11.77 15.01 -14.20
C THR A 4 -11.15 14.42 -15.47
N PRO A 5 -11.59 14.81 -16.68
CA PRO A 5 -10.95 14.37 -17.92
C PRO A 5 -9.45 14.68 -17.99
N LYS A 6 -9.01 15.75 -17.30
CA LYS A 6 -7.60 16.10 -17.20
C LYS A 6 -6.83 15.12 -16.32
N THR A 7 -7.35 14.78 -15.14
CA THR A 7 -6.78 13.76 -14.26
C THR A 7 -6.64 12.42 -14.98
N VAL A 8 -7.71 11.98 -15.66
CA VAL A 8 -7.76 10.72 -16.42
C VAL A 8 -6.61 10.65 -17.43
N ARG A 9 -6.50 11.65 -18.32
CA ARG A 9 -5.44 11.71 -19.34
C ARG A 9 -4.02 11.76 -18.79
N ILE A 10 -3.83 12.23 -17.56
CA ILE A 10 -2.51 12.23 -16.91
C ILE A 10 -2.24 10.83 -16.33
N ALA A 11 -3.21 10.25 -15.63
CA ALA A 11 -3.09 8.92 -15.03
C ALA A 11 -2.91 7.80 -16.08
N ASP A 12 -3.65 7.85 -17.19
CA ASP A 12 -3.56 6.87 -18.31
C ASP A 12 -2.12 6.67 -18.82
N ARG A 13 -1.25 7.67 -18.66
CA ARG A 13 0.15 7.62 -19.15
C ARG A 13 1.08 6.77 -18.29
N TYR A 14 0.65 6.43 -17.09
CA TYR A 14 1.46 5.74 -16.09
C TYR A 14 0.78 4.49 -15.56
N GLU A 15 -0.50 4.31 -15.85
CA GLU A 15 -1.26 3.14 -15.47
C GLU A 15 -0.66 1.87 -16.09
N CYS A 16 -0.59 0.81 -15.28
CA CYS A 16 -0.14 -0.50 -15.73
C CYS A 16 -1.04 -1.03 -16.84
N GLN A 17 -0.46 -1.75 -17.78
CA GLN A 17 -1.22 -2.61 -18.67
C GLN A 17 -1.73 -3.83 -17.91
N GLU A 18 -2.80 -4.47 -18.42
CA GLU A 18 -3.46 -5.58 -17.73
C GLU A 18 -2.53 -6.77 -17.49
N ASP A 19 -1.59 -7.03 -18.39
CA ASP A 19 -0.58 -8.08 -18.30
C ASP A 19 0.59 -7.74 -17.34
N GLU A 20 0.73 -6.48 -16.95
CA GLU A 20 1.72 -6.01 -15.96
C GLU A 20 1.18 -6.07 -14.51
N ILE A 21 -0.14 -6.26 -14.35
CA ILE A 21 -0.81 -6.28 -13.05
C ILE A 21 -0.82 -7.71 -12.49
N PRO A 22 -0.26 -7.94 -11.28
CA PRO A 22 -0.41 -9.22 -10.60
C PRO A 22 -1.88 -9.53 -10.36
N ARG A 23 -2.30 -10.79 -10.55
CA ARG A 23 -3.70 -11.21 -10.31
C ARG A 23 -4.16 -10.91 -8.88
N THR A 24 -3.25 -11.02 -7.93
CA THR A 24 -3.49 -10.79 -6.51
C THR A 24 -2.59 -9.69 -6.00
N LEU A 25 -3.17 -8.76 -5.25
CA LEU A 25 -2.45 -7.72 -4.51
C LEU A 25 -2.80 -7.80 -3.02
N TYR A 26 -1.89 -7.31 -2.18
CA TYR A 26 -2.03 -7.38 -0.74
C TYR A 26 -2.05 -5.98 -0.12
N ARG A 27 -3.04 -5.70 0.73
CA ARG A 27 -3.15 -4.43 1.45
C ARG A 27 -3.02 -4.64 2.95
N VAL A 28 -2.03 -4.01 3.55
CA VAL A 28 -1.92 -3.94 5.02
C VAL A 28 -2.82 -2.83 5.55
N GLN A 29 -3.63 -3.15 6.55
CA GLN A 29 -4.44 -2.20 7.31
C GLN A 29 -4.01 -2.22 8.77
N TYR A 30 -3.88 -1.04 9.36
CA TYR A 30 -3.63 -0.80 10.77
C TYR A 30 -4.26 0.54 11.16
N ASP A 31 -4.32 0.91 12.44
CA ASP A 31 -5.12 2.05 12.95
C ASP A 31 -5.08 3.33 12.09
N GLN A 32 -3.88 3.74 11.63
CA GLN A 32 -3.69 4.95 10.80
C GLN A 32 -3.96 4.74 9.29
N SER A 33 -4.25 3.51 8.88
CA SER A 33 -4.32 3.01 7.51
C SER A 33 -5.50 2.05 7.26
N MET A 34 -6.53 2.09 8.12
CA MET A 34 -7.73 1.23 8.06
C MET A 34 -8.69 1.58 6.90
N SER A 35 -8.58 2.77 6.33
CA SER A 35 -9.44 3.20 5.23
C SER A 35 -9.09 2.47 3.94
N LEU A 36 -10.12 2.01 3.20
CA LEU A 36 -9.98 1.56 1.82
C LEU A 36 -9.92 2.73 0.82
N ARG A 37 -10.10 3.96 1.29
CA ARG A 37 -10.02 5.18 0.49
C ARG A 37 -8.71 5.90 0.77
N ALA A 38 -8.12 6.44 -0.29
CA ALA A 38 -7.02 7.38 -0.21
C ALA A 38 -7.41 8.61 0.63
N ARG A 39 -6.39 9.28 1.20
CA ARG A 39 -6.59 10.43 2.09
C ARG A 39 -6.82 11.74 1.33
N ALA A 40 -6.49 11.77 0.03
CA ALA A 40 -6.75 12.90 -0.85
C ALA A 40 -7.57 12.52 -2.09
N ASN A 41 -8.16 13.52 -2.73
CA ASN A 41 -8.81 13.36 -4.02
C ASN A 41 -7.74 13.32 -5.14
N PRO A 42 -7.79 12.35 -6.07
CA PRO A 42 -6.92 12.31 -7.26
C PRO A 42 -7.23 13.45 -8.24
N VAL A 43 -6.58 14.60 -8.03
CA VAL A 43 -6.66 15.77 -8.92
C VAL A 43 -5.26 16.12 -9.40
N PHE A 44 -4.96 15.81 -10.67
CA PHE A 44 -3.66 16.09 -11.27
C PHE A 44 -3.75 17.24 -12.26
N THR A 45 -2.91 18.25 -12.08
CA THR A 45 -2.87 19.46 -12.93
C THR A 45 -1.80 19.38 -14.02
N SER A 46 -0.81 18.49 -13.86
CA SER A 46 0.26 18.25 -14.81
C SER A 46 0.87 16.85 -14.58
N ARG A 47 1.71 16.41 -15.52
CA ARG A 47 2.52 15.19 -15.35
C ARG A 47 3.49 15.30 -14.18
N ALA A 48 4.07 16.48 -13.97
CA ALA A 48 4.95 16.73 -12.84
C ALA A 48 4.20 16.62 -11.51
N HIS A 49 2.99 17.17 -11.42
CA HIS A 49 2.17 17.06 -10.22
C HIS A 49 1.79 15.61 -9.90
N PHE A 50 1.48 14.77 -10.90
CA PHE A 50 1.29 13.33 -10.67
C PHE A 50 2.53 12.68 -10.05
N LYS A 51 3.71 12.94 -10.62
CA LYS A 51 4.97 12.37 -10.11
C LYS A 51 5.26 12.85 -8.70
N SER A 52 5.18 14.14 -8.43
CA SER A 52 5.38 14.67 -7.08
C SER A 52 4.40 14.05 -6.07
N ALA A 53 3.14 13.82 -6.45
CA ALA A 53 2.19 13.14 -5.57
C ALA A 53 2.57 11.68 -5.27
N VAL A 54 3.29 11.00 -6.18
CA VAL A 54 3.89 9.67 -5.94
C VAL A 54 5.12 9.80 -5.08
N GLU A 55 6.05 10.72 -5.39
CA GLU A 55 7.27 10.97 -4.61
C GLU A 55 6.91 11.27 -3.14
N ASP A 56 5.95 12.16 -2.92
CA ASP A 56 5.42 12.50 -1.60
C ASP A 56 4.78 11.30 -0.89
N HIS A 57 4.14 10.38 -1.63
CA HIS A 57 3.58 9.14 -1.09
C HIS A 57 4.66 8.19 -0.59
N LEU A 58 5.81 8.15 -1.27
CA LEU A 58 6.94 7.27 -0.93
C LEU A 58 7.80 7.81 0.21
N VAL A 59 7.59 9.06 0.64
CA VAL A 59 8.25 9.58 1.85
C VAL A 59 7.61 8.99 3.09
N TRP A 60 8.29 8.04 3.72
CA TRP A 60 7.84 7.42 4.96
C TRP A 60 7.63 8.45 6.08
N GLY A 61 6.49 8.35 6.77
CA GLY A 61 6.12 9.31 7.81
C GLY A 61 5.57 10.64 7.27
N ASN A 62 5.51 10.84 5.96
CA ASN A 62 4.83 11.99 5.37
C ASN A 62 3.34 11.95 5.74
N ARG A 63 2.91 12.99 6.44
CA ARG A 63 1.52 13.11 6.89
C ARG A 63 0.63 13.73 5.83
N GLU A 64 1.20 14.28 4.76
CA GLU A 64 0.42 14.84 3.65
C GLU A 64 -0.57 13.81 3.09
N PRO A 65 -1.85 14.18 2.93
CA PRO A 65 -2.84 13.31 2.35
C PRO A 65 -2.47 12.92 0.92
N SER A 66 -2.31 11.63 0.67
CA SER A 66 -2.02 11.12 -0.67
C SER A 66 -3.28 10.60 -1.38
N PRO A 67 -3.38 10.74 -2.72
CA PRO A 67 -4.49 10.20 -3.52
C PRO A 67 -4.35 8.71 -3.85
N PHE A 68 -3.34 8.03 -3.32
CA PHE A 68 -3.07 6.61 -3.56
C PHE A 68 -3.31 5.76 -2.31
N VAL A 69 -3.55 4.47 -2.54
CA VAL A 69 -3.56 3.41 -1.51
C VAL A 69 -2.50 2.37 -1.87
N SER A 70 -1.49 2.18 -1.01
CA SER A 70 -0.43 1.18 -1.21
C SER A 70 -0.94 -0.24 -1.12
N THR A 71 -0.47 -1.07 -2.04
CA THR A 71 -0.65 -2.52 -2.07
C THR A 71 0.67 -3.18 -2.49
N PHE A 72 0.81 -4.49 -2.26
CA PHE A 72 2.03 -5.24 -2.56
C PHE A 72 1.70 -6.48 -3.38
N ALA A 73 2.57 -6.85 -4.32
CA ALA A 73 2.42 -8.09 -5.07
C ALA A 73 2.87 -9.32 -4.28
N HIS A 74 3.87 -9.19 -3.40
CA HIS A 74 4.33 -10.31 -2.60
C HIS A 74 3.68 -10.36 -1.22
N ARG A 75 2.95 -11.44 -0.97
CA ARG A 75 2.32 -11.73 0.33
C ARG A 75 3.32 -11.65 1.48
N GLN A 76 4.54 -12.16 1.29
CA GLN A 76 5.57 -12.18 2.33
C GLN A 76 6.02 -10.77 2.70
N HIS A 77 6.20 -9.90 1.71
CA HIS A 77 6.59 -8.51 1.97
C HIS A 77 5.47 -7.76 2.71
N ALA A 78 4.23 -7.90 2.25
CA ALA A 78 3.07 -7.33 2.94
C ALA A 78 2.91 -7.87 4.38
N MET A 79 3.18 -9.15 4.59
CA MET A 79 3.14 -9.76 5.92
C MET A 79 4.28 -9.23 6.83
N ASN A 80 5.49 -9.06 6.30
CA ASN A 80 6.60 -8.46 7.05
C ASN A 80 6.24 -7.02 7.48
N TRP A 81 5.66 -6.23 6.57
CA TRP A 81 5.16 -4.90 6.89
C TRP A 81 4.04 -4.93 7.94
N ALA A 82 3.07 -5.86 7.82
CA ALA A 82 2.03 -6.02 8.82
C ALA A 82 2.61 -6.33 10.21
N ASN A 83 3.55 -7.27 10.30
CA ASN A 83 4.21 -7.61 11.57
C ASN A 83 4.95 -6.41 12.18
N SER A 84 5.60 -5.56 11.37
CA SER A 84 6.27 -4.37 11.89
C SER A 84 5.29 -3.34 12.47
N GLN A 85 4.02 -3.34 12.03
CA GLN A 85 2.99 -2.48 12.60
C GLN A 85 2.38 -3.02 13.90
N CYS A 86 2.45 -4.33 14.17
CA CYS A 86 1.89 -4.95 15.38
C CYS A 86 2.53 -4.42 16.68
N GLN A 87 3.72 -3.82 16.62
CA GLN A 87 4.37 -3.18 17.77
C GLN A 87 3.77 -1.80 18.12
N ARG A 88 3.00 -1.19 17.21
CA ARG A 88 2.57 0.21 17.30
C ARG A 88 1.07 0.42 17.06
N ALA A 89 0.36 -0.61 16.61
CA ALA A 89 -1.06 -0.57 16.30
C ALA A 89 -1.81 -1.63 17.11
N GLU A 90 -3.02 -1.30 17.55
CA GLU A 90 -3.89 -2.23 18.28
C GLU A 90 -4.43 -3.32 17.35
N GLN A 91 -4.73 -2.94 16.10
CA GLN A 91 -5.28 -3.85 15.11
C GLN A 91 -4.43 -3.80 13.85
N VAL A 92 -4.02 -4.97 13.38
CA VAL A 92 -3.38 -5.13 12.08
C VAL A 92 -4.09 -6.21 11.29
N SER A 93 -4.33 -5.98 10.02
CA SER A 93 -4.84 -6.99 9.11
C SER A 93 -4.19 -6.92 7.74
N LEU A 94 -4.09 -8.06 7.09
CA LEU A 94 -3.68 -8.20 5.72
C LEU A 94 -4.91 -8.54 4.88
N LEU A 95 -5.17 -7.74 3.85
CA LEU A 95 -6.20 -8.04 2.86
C LEU A 95 -5.56 -8.69 1.65
N GLU A 96 -6.18 -9.75 1.18
CA GLU A 96 -5.95 -10.28 -0.15
C GLU A 96 -6.98 -9.67 -1.11
N LEU A 97 -6.50 -9.13 -2.23
CA LEU A 97 -7.30 -8.40 -3.20
C LEU A 97 -7.21 -9.07 -4.58
N ASP A 98 -8.36 -9.27 -5.21
CA ASP A 98 -8.47 -9.53 -6.65
C ASP A 98 -8.19 -8.23 -7.41
N ALA A 99 -7.04 -8.17 -8.08
CA ALA A 99 -6.58 -6.98 -8.77
C ALA A 99 -7.47 -6.62 -9.97
N SER A 100 -8.15 -7.60 -10.59
CA SER A 100 -9.06 -7.36 -11.72
C SER A 100 -10.30 -6.53 -11.31
N GLN A 101 -10.56 -6.41 -10.01
CA GLN A 101 -11.69 -5.67 -9.45
C GLN A 101 -11.31 -4.28 -8.96
N LEU A 102 -10.03 -3.92 -9.05
CA LEU A 102 -9.51 -2.61 -8.65
C LEU A 102 -9.71 -1.57 -9.75
N ASP A 103 -9.57 -0.31 -9.35
CA ASP A 103 -9.50 0.81 -10.28
C ASP A 103 -8.04 0.96 -10.75
N ARG A 104 -7.65 2.15 -11.23
CA ARG A 104 -6.33 2.42 -11.81
C ARG A 104 -5.18 2.02 -10.88
N ILE A 105 -4.24 1.25 -11.42
CA ILE A 105 -3.08 0.70 -10.69
C ILE A 105 -1.78 1.24 -11.31
N PHE A 106 -0.81 1.55 -10.46
CA PHE A 106 0.53 1.98 -10.89
C PHE A 106 1.62 1.17 -10.18
N SER A 107 2.55 0.61 -10.94
CA SER A 107 3.76 -0.07 -10.45
C SER A 107 4.75 0.98 -9.94
N VAL A 108 5.09 0.94 -8.65
CA VAL A 108 6.06 1.89 -8.10
C VAL A 108 7.44 1.66 -8.72
N ARG A 109 7.83 0.41 -8.92
CA ARG A 109 9.07 0.05 -9.61
C ARG A 109 9.18 0.71 -10.98
N ASP A 110 8.14 0.64 -11.81
CA ASP A 110 8.21 1.21 -13.16
C ASP A 110 8.18 2.73 -13.14
N LEU A 111 7.45 3.31 -12.19
CA LEU A 111 7.44 4.75 -11.97
C LEU A 111 8.84 5.28 -11.63
N VAL A 112 9.53 4.61 -10.70
CA VAL A 112 10.87 4.98 -10.25
C VAL A 112 11.91 4.71 -11.33
N ASN A 113 11.96 3.48 -11.85
CA ASN A 113 13.05 3.03 -12.73
C ASN A 113 12.93 3.57 -14.16
N TYR A 114 11.72 3.87 -14.65
CA TYR A 114 11.49 4.19 -16.06
C TYR A 114 10.67 5.45 -16.32
N ARG A 115 10.15 6.11 -15.28
CA ARG A 115 9.29 7.30 -15.43
C ARG A 115 9.76 8.51 -14.64
N ASN A 116 11.00 8.52 -14.16
CA ASN A 116 11.64 9.64 -13.44
C ASN A 116 10.80 10.10 -12.23
N VAL A 117 10.36 9.15 -11.40
CA VAL A 117 9.89 9.38 -10.03
C VAL A 117 11.07 9.13 -9.11
N HIS A 118 11.31 10.02 -8.16
CA HIS A 118 12.46 9.92 -7.27
C HIS A 118 12.03 9.50 -5.86
N THR A 119 12.82 8.63 -5.23
CA THR A 119 12.63 8.23 -3.85
C THR A 119 13.98 7.94 -3.20
N ASN A 120 14.04 8.11 -1.88
CA ASN A 120 15.18 7.70 -1.06
C ASN A 120 15.00 6.28 -0.48
N LEU A 121 13.87 5.63 -0.77
CA LEU A 121 13.65 4.25 -0.35
C LEU A 121 14.58 3.30 -1.14
N PRO A 122 15.14 2.27 -0.49
CA PRO A 122 15.81 1.19 -1.21
C PRO A 122 14.80 0.42 -2.07
N GLU A 123 15.25 -0.11 -3.21
CA GLU A 123 14.40 -0.82 -4.18
C GLU A 123 13.60 -1.97 -3.54
N SER A 124 14.21 -2.73 -2.63
CA SER A 124 13.55 -3.81 -1.90
C SER A 124 12.34 -3.38 -1.07
N MET A 125 12.13 -2.08 -0.82
CA MET A 125 10.97 -1.56 -0.09
C MET A 125 9.80 -1.19 -1.01
N TYR A 126 10.02 -1.01 -2.32
CA TYR A 126 8.98 -0.57 -3.25
C TYR A 126 8.86 -1.42 -4.52
N GLU A 127 9.79 -2.33 -4.78
CA GLU A 127 9.88 -3.07 -6.05
C GLU A 127 8.62 -3.86 -6.42
N ASP A 128 7.86 -4.27 -5.41
CA ASP A 128 6.60 -4.98 -5.54
C ASP A 128 5.41 -4.15 -5.03
N GLU A 129 5.62 -2.86 -4.75
CA GLU A 129 4.55 -1.94 -4.36
C GLU A 129 3.78 -1.48 -5.60
N TYR A 130 2.45 -1.54 -5.48
CA TYR A 130 1.50 -1.02 -6.44
C TYR A 130 0.57 -0.01 -5.78
N LEU A 131 0.32 1.11 -6.45
CA LEU A 131 -0.53 2.18 -5.98
C LEU A 131 -1.90 2.09 -6.63
N VAL A 132 -2.96 1.99 -5.83
CA VAL A 132 -4.35 2.08 -6.31
C VAL A 132 -4.85 3.51 -6.20
N LEU A 133 -5.39 4.08 -7.29
CA LEU A 133 -5.89 5.46 -7.28
C LEU A 133 -7.23 5.58 -6.53
N GLY A 134 -7.27 6.44 -5.51
CA GLY A 134 -8.50 6.89 -4.88
C GLY A 134 -9.15 5.91 -3.91
N LYS A 135 -9.45 4.67 -4.31
CA LYS A 135 -10.02 3.66 -3.40
C LYS A 135 -9.84 2.21 -3.85
N ILE A 136 -9.76 1.31 -2.88
CA ILE A 136 -9.98 -0.12 -3.04
C ILE A 136 -11.48 -0.40 -2.92
N ARG A 137 -12.06 -1.11 -3.88
CA ARG A 137 -13.48 -1.49 -3.88
C ARG A 137 -13.67 -2.70 -2.97
N ARG A 138 -14.63 -2.69 -2.05
CA ARG A 138 -14.87 -3.81 -1.11
C ARG A 138 -15.03 -5.17 -1.80
N ARG A 139 -15.65 -5.20 -2.98
CA ARG A 139 -15.83 -6.42 -3.80
C ARG A 139 -14.51 -7.06 -4.29
N SER A 140 -13.39 -6.33 -4.25
CA SER A 140 -12.07 -6.86 -4.59
C SER A 140 -11.47 -7.67 -3.44
N ILE A 141 -11.98 -7.55 -2.21
CA ILE A 141 -11.42 -8.26 -1.06
C ILE A 141 -11.82 -9.72 -1.14
N VAL A 142 -10.83 -10.59 -1.34
CA VAL A 142 -10.98 -12.05 -1.36
C VAL A 142 -10.92 -12.59 0.05
N GLU A 143 -9.93 -12.14 0.83
CA GLU A 143 -9.71 -12.59 2.19
C GLU A 143 -9.24 -11.44 3.09
N ARG A 144 -9.55 -11.55 4.39
CA ARG A 144 -8.99 -10.71 5.45
C ARG A 144 -8.36 -11.60 6.51
N ILE A 145 -7.08 -11.37 6.77
CA ILE A 145 -6.31 -12.07 7.80
C ILE A 145 -5.99 -11.08 8.90
N VAL A 146 -6.41 -11.36 10.13
CA VAL A 146 -5.97 -10.59 11.30
C VAL A 146 -4.53 -11.00 11.63
N VAL A 147 -3.65 -10.01 11.81
CA VAL A 147 -2.25 -10.22 12.11
C VAL A 147 -2.02 -9.89 13.58
N SER A 148 -1.65 -10.90 14.35
CA SER A 148 -1.24 -10.74 15.74
C SER A 148 0.28 -10.62 15.82
N PRO A 149 0.82 -9.96 16.86
CA PRO A 149 2.26 -9.95 17.11
C PRO A 149 2.79 -11.39 17.09
N ARG A 150 3.90 -11.62 16.38
CA ARG A 150 4.70 -12.82 16.60
C ARG A 150 5.33 -12.67 17.97
N TYR A 151 4.80 -13.35 18.98
CA TYR A 151 5.58 -13.62 20.17
C TYR A 151 6.67 -14.59 19.75
N GLU A 152 7.93 -14.16 19.74
CA GLU A 152 9.02 -15.11 19.68
C GLU A 152 8.93 -15.98 20.95
N LEU A 153 9.20 -17.28 20.83
CA LEU A 153 9.05 -18.24 21.94
C LEU A 153 9.85 -17.81 23.19
N GLU A 154 10.87 -16.96 23.02
CA GLU A 154 11.67 -16.36 24.10
C GLU A 154 10.88 -15.35 24.95
N ASP A 155 9.96 -14.58 24.36
CA ASP A 155 9.13 -13.61 25.09
C ASP A 155 8.07 -14.31 25.96
N LEU A 156 7.54 -15.45 25.48
CA LEU A 156 6.60 -16.27 26.25
C LEU A 156 7.31 -16.91 27.46
N ALA A 157 8.56 -17.36 27.29
CA ALA A 157 9.35 -17.94 28.38
C ALA A 157 9.63 -16.93 29.52
N GLN A 158 9.82 -15.64 29.21
CA GLN A 158 9.96 -14.60 30.24
C GLN A 158 8.63 -14.24 30.90
N ALA A 159 7.52 -14.21 30.15
CA ALA A 159 6.20 -13.90 30.70
C ALA A 159 5.68 -14.97 31.68
N PHE A 160 5.97 -16.26 31.44
CA PHE A 160 5.56 -17.34 32.36
C PHE A 160 6.46 -17.48 33.59
N ASN A 161 7.73 -17.04 33.52
CA ASN A 161 8.63 -17.04 34.68
C ASN A 161 8.35 -15.90 35.68
N GLY A 162 7.56 -14.89 35.30
CA GLY A 162 7.13 -13.79 36.19
C GLY A 162 5.87 -14.08 37.02
N LEU A 163 5.20 -15.21 36.80
CA LEU A 163 3.96 -15.59 37.50
C LEU A 163 4.18 -16.62 38.63
N ALA A 164 5.43 -16.97 38.91
CA ALA A 164 5.81 -17.84 40.03
C ALA A 164 6.45 -17.00 41.15
N VAL A 165 5.64 -16.27 41.92
CA VAL A 165 5.91 -15.90 43.31
C VAL A 165 4.61 -15.93 44.10
#